data_AF-A0A7J6AGH0-F1
#
_entry.id   AF-A0A7J6AGH0-F1
#
_cell.length_a   1.000
_cell.length_b   1.000
_cell.length_c   1.000
_cell.angle_alpha   90.00
_cell.angle_beta   90.00
_cell.angle_gamma   90.00
#
_symmetry.space_group_name_H-M   'P 1'
#
loop_
_entity.id
_entity.type
_entity.pdbx_description
1 polymer ?
#
loop_
_entity_poly.entity_id
_entity_poly.type
_entity_poly.pdbx_seq_one_letter_code
_entity_poly.pdbx_strand_id
1 'polypeptide(L)'
;MFQRDELREKHQGHLSVLRKQAKEQEKKLEEKEVASKEQVEQAVQYNLELAHIQEEELAEYIECSLKAAVSEIDKNTSLLIEREKHLARERALKQADKHSFQKIKKNDWLKKELAVYHEEVSILDAAVRKLEEENLEHMKELHRLNDAQISCNMLLMQAEDLEEKLSLPERTAEVGREQHQQSGELEEDEIDHSCKPSSPTHHLSTLLSGSQSDLRESLHLGLLEQKLLCVVGQAMPLSPLPSDPEDLDKLKQLGQIQVQDGILTTNIINKKFQ
;
A
#
# COMPACT_ATOMS: atom_id res chain seq x y z
N MET A 1 91.52 80.68 51.24
CA MET A 1 90.15 80.18 51.48
C MET A 1 89.14 80.77 50.51
N PHE A 2 89.16 82.09 50.25
CA PHE A 2 88.16 82.82 49.44
C PHE A 2 87.84 82.24 48.04
N GLN A 3 88.85 81.94 47.20
CA GLN A 3 88.63 81.43 45.83
C GLN A 3 87.95 80.05 45.77
N ARG A 4 88.10 79.24 46.83
CA ARG A 4 87.53 77.88 46.88
C ARG A 4 86.03 77.92 47.18
N ASP A 5 85.56 78.97 47.86
CA ASP A 5 84.15 79.12 48.21
C ASP A 5 83.36 79.79 47.08
N GLU A 6 83.96 80.73 46.35
CA GLU A 6 83.40 81.31 45.13
C GLU A 6 83.20 80.26 44.02
N LEU A 7 84.17 79.36 43.83
CA LEU A 7 84.06 78.25 42.88
C LEU A 7 82.95 77.26 43.28
N ARG A 8 82.79 77.02 44.58
CA ARG A 8 81.76 76.12 45.13
C ARG A 8 80.37 76.71 44.94
N GLU A 9 80.21 78.01 45.18
CA GLU A 9 78.95 78.74 44.96
C GLU A 9 78.56 78.74 43.48
N LYS A 10 79.53 78.98 42.58
CA LYS A 10 79.30 78.89 41.13
C LYS A 10 78.86 77.49 40.68
N HIS A 11 79.51 76.44 41.19
CA HIS A 11 79.12 75.05 40.91
C HIS A 11 77.74 74.71 41.49
N GLN A 12 77.42 75.19 42.69
CA GLN A 12 76.12 75.00 43.32
C GLN A 12 75.00 75.73 42.54
N GLY A 13 75.28 76.92 42.01
CA GLY A 13 74.39 77.64 41.10
C GLY A 13 74.13 76.85 39.81
N HIS A 14 75.17 76.34 39.16
CA HIS A 14 75.03 75.50 37.96
C HIS A 14 74.23 74.22 38.23
N LEU A 15 74.49 73.52 39.34
CA LEU A 15 73.73 72.32 39.73
C LEU A 15 72.25 72.64 39.99
N SER A 16 71.95 73.80 40.58
CA SER A 16 70.57 74.25 40.81
C SER A 16 69.83 74.53 39.50
N VAL A 17 70.49 75.19 38.53
CA VAL A 17 69.93 75.44 37.19
C VAL A 17 69.69 74.12 36.46
N LEU A 18 70.65 73.21 36.44
CA LEU A 18 70.51 71.89 35.82
C LEU A 18 69.37 71.08 36.43
N ARG A 19 69.20 71.10 37.76
CA ARG A 19 68.04 70.45 38.41
C ARG A 19 66.71 71.06 38.00
N LYS A 20 66.62 72.39 37.91
CA LYS A 20 65.39 73.07 37.47
C LYS A 20 65.06 72.69 36.03
N GLN A 21 66.06 72.69 35.15
CA GLN A 21 65.89 72.31 33.75
C GLN A 21 65.48 70.84 33.59
N ALA A 22 66.07 69.93 34.38
CA ALA A 22 65.68 68.52 34.39
C ALA A 22 64.22 68.33 34.84
N LYS A 23 63.79 69.01 35.91
CA LYS A 23 62.39 68.96 36.38
C LYS A 23 61.41 69.53 35.35
N GLU A 24 61.78 70.60 34.65
CA GLU A 24 60.92 71.19 33.62
C GLU A 24 60.80 70.27 32.40
N GLN A 25 61.88 69.60 32.01
CA GLN A 25 61.85 68.60 30.94
C GLN A 25 60.99 67.39 31.32
N GLU A 26 61.11 66.90 32.55
CA GLU A 26 60.28 65.81 33.09
C GLU A 26 58.79 66.17 33.03
N LYS A 27 58.42 67.37 33.47
CA LYS A 27 57.03 67.85 33.38
C LYS A 27 56.53 67.93 31.93
N LYS A 28 57.34 68.43 31.00
CA LYS A 28 56.97 68.51 29.57
C LYS A 28 56.82 67.12 28.94
N LEU A 29 57.60 66.14 29.38
CA LEU A 29 57.47 64.76 28.93
C LEU A 29 56.19 64.13 29.45
N GLU A 30 55.88 64.33 30.73
CA GLU A 30 54.64 63.82 31.35
C GLU A 30 53.39 64.41 30.68
N GLU A 31 53.36 65.72 30.43
CA GLU A 31 52.26 66.38 29.71
C GLU A 31 52.06 65.80 28.29
N LYS A 32 53.16 65.50 27.57
CA LYS A 32 53.10 64.86 26.25
C LYS A 32 52.65 63.40 26.32
N GLU A 33 53.08 62.67 27.34
CA GLU A 33 52.70 61.28 27.55
C GLU A 33 51.20 61.15 27.81
N VAL A 34 50.64 62.01 28.67
CA VAL A 34 49.20 62.05 28.94
C VAL A 34 48.40 62.36 27.67
N ALA A 35 48.81 63.39 26.91
CA ALA A 35 48.15 63.74 25.66
C ALA A 35 48.22 62.60 24.62
N SER A 36 49.35 61.87 24.56
CA SER A 36 49.49 60.70 23.69
C SER A 36 48.59 59.54 24.14
N LYS A 37 48.45 59.30 25.45
CA LYS A 37 47.57 58.25 25.98
C LYS A 37 46.11 58.55 25.67
N GLU A 38 45.66 59.78 25.88
CA GLU A 38 44.30 60.21 25.56
C GLU A 38 44.00 60.05 24.06
N GLN A 39 44.95 60.39 23.18
CA GLN A 39 44.79 60.20 21.75
C GLN A 39 44.64 58.72 21.36
N VAL A 40 45.45 57.85 21.96
CA VAL A 40 45.36 56.40 21.73
C VAL A 40 44.04 55.85 22.26
N GLU A 41 43.60 56.28 23.43
CA GLU A 41 42.33 55.85 24.04
C GLU A 41 41.13 56.26 23.18
N GLN A 42 41.11 57.49 22.67
CA GLN A 42 40.08 57.94 21.72
C GLN A 42 40.09 57.12 20.42
N ALA A 43 41.27 56.82 19.87
CA ALA A 43 41.38 56.00 18.66
C ALA A 43 40.89 54.56 18.89
N VAL A 44 41.20 53.97 20.05
CA VAL A 44 40.72 52.64 20.43
C VAL A 44 39.20 52.63 20.60
N GLN A 45 38.64 53.63 21.28
CA GLN A 45 37.20 53.75 21.48
C GLN A 45 36.45 53.89 20.14
N TYR A 46 36.94 54.77 19.26
CA TYR A 46 36.37 54.94 17.92
C TYR A 46 36.41 53.63 17.11
N ASN A 47 37.53 52.92 17.13
CA ASN A 47 37.65 51.63 16.44
C ASN A 47 36.71 50.57 17.01
N LEU A 48 36.49 50.57 18.32
CA LEU A 48 35.55 49.65 18.98
C LEU A 48 34.11 49.94 18.55
N GLU A 49 33.70 51.21 18.52
CA GLU A 49 32.38 51.63 18.05
C GLU A 49 32.17 51.25 16.58
N LEU A 50 33.17 51.46 15.73
CA LEU A 50 33.11 51.09 14.31
C LEU A 50 32.99 49.56 14.13
N ALA A 51 33.74 48.78 14.90
CA ALA A 51 33.67 47.32 14.85
C ALA A 51 32.28 46.81 15.29
N HIS A 52 31.69 47.44 16.31
CA HIS A 52 30.36 47.07 16.80
C HIS A 52 29.27 47.33 15.75
N ILE A 53 29.31 48.50 15.10
CA ILE A 53 28.37 48.83 14.01
C ILE A 53 28.48 47.82 12.86
N GLN A 54 29.71 47.46 12.47
CA GLN A 54 29.93 46.48 11.40
C GLN A 54 29.41 45.08 11.77
N GLU A 55 29.57 44.68 13.03
CA GLU A 55 29.03 43.41 13.53
C GLU A 55 27.51 43.41 13.52
N GLU A 56 26.87 44.49 13.94
CA GLU A 56 25.41 44.65 13.95
C GLU A 56 24.84 44.62 12.53
N GLU A 57 25.42 45.39 11.59
CA GLU A 57 25.03 45.39 10.18
C GLU A 57 25.15 43.99 9.54
N LEU A 58 26.23 43.26 9.84
CA LEU A 58 26.43 41.91 9.33
C LEU A 58 25.39 40.94 9.93
N ALA A 59 25.10 41.06 11.22
CA ALA A 59 24.09 40.23 11.90
C ALA A 59 22.70 40.47 11.31
N GLU A 60 22.30 41.73 11.12
CA GLU A 60 21.02 42.10 10.50
C GLU A 60 20.92 41.57 9.06
N TYR A 61 21.99 41.69 8.28
CA TYR A 61 22.04 41.17 6.92
C TYR A 61 21.83 39.66 6.89
N ILE A 62 22.53 38.92 7.75
CA ILE A 62 22.41 37.46 7.85
C ILE A 62 20.99 37.07 8.28
N GLU A 63 20.44 37.74 9.30
CA GLU A 63 19.08 37.48 9.77
C GLU A 63 18.05 37.70 8.66
N CYS A 64 18.13 38.82 7.95
CA CYS A 64 17.23 39.13 6.84
C CYS A 64 17.33 38.11 5.71
N SER A 65 18.56 37.71 5.36
CA SER A 65 18.83 36.71 4.31
C SER A 65 18.28 35.33 4.69
N LEU A 66 18.51 34.88 5.92
CA LEU A 66 17.97 33.63 6.44
C LEU A 66 16.45 33.65 6.47
N LYS A 67 15.85 34.73 6.95
CA LYS A 67 14.39 34.90 6.99
C LYS A 67 13.76 34.86 5.60
N ALA A 68 14.41 35.49 4.61
CA ALA A 68 13.98 35.43 3.21
C ALA A 68 14.05 34.00 2.66
N ALA A 69 15.17 33.30 2.88
CA ALA A 69 15.36 31.92 2.43
C ALA A 69 14.34 30.97 3.05
N VAL A 70 14.09 31.07 4.36
CA VAL A 70 13.07 30.27 5.07
C VAL A 70 11.68 30.55 4.49
N SER A 71 11.32 31.83 4.28
CA SER A 71 10.02 32.18 3.69
C SER A 71 9.84 31.60 2.28
N GLU A 72 10.91 31.55 1.49
CA GLU A 72 10.88 30.97 0.15
C GLU A 72 10.74 29.44 0.19
N ILE A 73 11.44 28.77 1.09
CA ILE A 73 11.29 27.33 1.34
C ILE A 73 9.84 27.00 1.75
N ASP A 74 9.25 27.77 2.66
CA ASP A 74 7.88 27.54 3.13
C ASP A 74 6.85 27.69 2.01
N LYS A 75 7.00 28.73 1.18
CA LYS A 75 6.16 28.95 0.00
C LYS A 75 6.27 27.79 -0.98
N ASN A 76 7.50 27.38 -1.32
CA ASN A 76 7.74 26.28 -2.25
C ASN A 76 7.20 24.95 -1.72
N THR A 77 7.42 24.67 -0.43
CA THR A 77 6.91 23.47 0.24
C THR A 77 5.39 23.44 0.21
N SER A 78 4.74 24.57 0.51
CA SER A 78 3.28 24.70 0.44
C SER A 78 2.74 24.44 -0.97
N LEU A 79 3.39 25.00 -2.00
CA LEU A 79 3.03 24.77 -3.40
C LEU A 79 3.18 23.31 -3.82
N LEU A 80 4.26 22.64 -3.41
CA LEU A 80 4.49 21.22 -3.69
C LEU A 80 3.42 20.34 -3.04
N ILE A 81 3.07 20.62 -1.78
CA ILE A 81 2.01 19.91 -1.06
C ILE A 81 0.67 20.06 -1.78
N GLU A 82 0.29 21.28 -2.18
CA GLU A 82 -0.98 21.51 -2.90
C GLU A 82 -0.99 20.83 -4.27
N ARG A 83 0.14 20.82 -4.98
CA ARG A 83 0.29 20.11 -6.25
C ARG A 83 0.10 18.60 -6.07
N GLU A 84 0.72 18.00 -5.08
CA GLU A 84 0.58 16.55 -4.84
C GLU A 84 -0.84 16.20 -4.37
N LYS A 85 -1.47 17.04 -3.53
CA LYS A 85 -2.90 16.89 -3.18
C LYS A 85 -3.79 16.91 -4.42
N HIS A 86 -3.53 17.82 -5.37
CA HIS A 86 -4.28 17.86 -6.62
C HIS A 86 -4.08 16.58 -7.44
N LEU A 87 -2.83 16.13 -7.62
CA LEU A 87 -2.52 14.91 -8.35
C LEU A 87 -3.13 13.67 -7.71
N ALA A 88 -3.10 13.56 -6.37
CA ALA A 88 -3.73 12.48 -5.63
C ALA A 88 -5.24 12.44 -5.87
N ARG A 89 -5.91 13.60 -5.87
CA ARG A 89 -7.34 13.72 -6.20
C ARG A 89 -7.63 13.25 -7.63
N GLU A 90 -6.87 13.70 -8.62
CA GLU A 90 -7.07 13.27 -10.01
C GLU A 90 -6.87 11.76 -10.19
N ARG A 91 -5.84 11.19 -9.57
CA ARG A 91 -5.59 9.74 -9.61
C ARG A 91 -6.75 8.96 -8.99
N ALA A 92 -7.28 9.43 -7.85
CA ALA A 92 -8.43 8.81 -7.20
C ALA A 92 -9.69 8.87 -8.06
N LEU A 93 -9.97 10.02 -8.69
CA LEU A 93 -11.11 10.18 -9.61
C LEU A 93 -10.99 9.24 -10.81
N LYS A 94 -9.84 9.22 -11.50
CA LYS A 94 -9.60 8.33 -12.64
C LYS A 94 -9.78 6.86 -12.29
N GLN A 95 -9.34 6.45 -11.09
CA GLN A 95 -9.49 5.08 -10.61
C GLN A 95 -10.96 4.75 -10.29
N ALA A 96 -11.68 5.67 -9.65
CA ALA A 96 -13.09 5.52 -9.35
C ALA A 96 -13.92 5.41 -10.64
N ASP A 97 -13.65 6.27 -11.63
CA ASP A 97 -14.32 6.25 -12.94
C ASP A 97 -14.07 4.93 -13.68
N LYS A 98 -12.82 4.44 -13.68
CA LYS A 98 -12.47 3.14 -14.28
C LYS A 98 -13.24 2.00 -13.62
N HIS A 99 -13.28 1.97 -12.30
CA HIS A 99 -14.00 0.95 -11.55
C HIS A 99 -15.53 1.04 -11.74
N SER A 100 -16.07 2.25 -11.80
CA SER A 100 -17.48 2.51 -12.10
C SER A 100 -17.84 1.97 -13.49
N PHE A 101 -17.04 2.27 -14.51
CA PHE A 101 -17.25 1.77 -15.86
C PHE A 101 -17.21 0.24 -15.93
N GLN A 102 -16.29 -0.40 -15.21
CA GLN A 102 -16.24 -1.86 -15.12
C GLN A 102 -17.49 -2.46 -14.46
N LYS A 103 -17.99 -1.84 -13.38
CA LYS A 103 -19.23 -2.25 -12.72
C LYS A 103 -20.43 -2.13 -13.64
N ILE A 104 -20.56 -1.03 -14.37
CA ILE A 104 -21.62 -0.80 -15.36
C ILE A 104 -21.56 -1.90 -16.43
N LYS A 105 -20.38 -2.13 -17.03
CA LYS A 105 -20.21 -3.17 -18.05
C LYS A 105 -20.58 -4.58 -17.54
N LYS A 106 -20.20 -4.91 -16.30
CA LYS A 106 -20.57 -6.20 -15.69
C LYS A 106 -22.08 -6.28 -15.43
N ASN A 107 -22.71 -5.21 -14.97
CA ASN A 107 -24.16 -5.16 -14.76
C ASN A 107 -24.92 -5.33 -16.07
N ASP A 108 -24.49 -4.68 -17.14
CA ASP A 108 -25.09 -4.82 -18.47
C ASP A 108 -24.93 -6.23 -19.02
N TRP A 109 -23.77 -6.87 -18.80
CA TRP A 109 -23.58 -8.27 -19.14
C TRP A 109 -24.51 -9.19 -18.35
N LEU A 110 -24.60 -9.02 -17.03
CA LEU A 110 -25.50 -9.80 -16.17
C LEU A 110 -26.97 -9.62 -16.53
N LYS A 111 -27.39 -8.42 -16.93
CA LYS A 111 -28.76 -8.17 -17.40
C LYS A 111 -29.09 -8.96 -18.66
N LYS A 112 -28.15 -9.05 -19.60
CA LYS A 112 -28.31 -9.87 -20.81
C LYS A 112 -28.40 -11.36 -20.45
N GLU A 113 -27.53 -11.82 -19.55
CA GLU A 113 -27.54 -13.20 -19.08
C GLU A 113 -28.86 -13.56 -18.37
N LEU A 114 -29.36 -12.67 -17.50
CA LEU A 114 -30.64 -12.84 -16.84
C LEU A 114 -31.81 -12.91 -17.83
N ALA A 115 -31.75 -12.15 -18.92
CA ALA A 115 -32.78 -12.21 -19.96
C ALA A 115 -32.78 -13.57 -20.69
N VAL A 116 -31.62 -14.17 -20.92
CA VAL A 116 -31.50 -15.52 -21.49
C VAL A 116 -32.13 -16.55 -20.54
N TYR A 117 -31.74 -16.55 -19.26
CA TYR A 117 -32.31 -17.48 -18.29
C TYR A 117 -33.82 -17.30 -18.11
N HIS A 118 -34.33 -16.06 -18.16
CA HIS A 118 -35.76 -15.81 -18.07
C HIS A 118 -36.51 -16.43 -19.26
N GLU A 119 -35.96 -16.34 -20.47
CA GLU A 119 -36.55 -16.97 -21.66
C GLU A 119 -36.50 -18.50 -21.55
N GLU A 120 -35.38 -19.07 -21.13
CA GLU A 120 -35.24 -20.52 -20.92
C GLU A 120 -36.24 -21.05 -19.89
N VAL A 121 -36.42 -20.33 -18.77
CA VAL A 121 -37.43 -20.67 -17.76
C VAL A 121 -38.84 -20.58 -18.32
N SER A 122 -39.14 -19.56 -19.13
CA SER A 122 -40.45 -19.40 -19.78
C SER A 122 -40.77 -20.55 -20.74
N ILE A 123 -39.78 -20.98 -21.55
CA ILE A 123 -39.90 -22.13 -22.45
C ILE A 123 -40.14 -23.42 -21.65
N LEU A 124 -39.37 -23.63 -20.58
CA LEU A 124 -39.49 -24.81 -19.74
C LEU A 124 -40.85 -24.86 -19.03
N ASP A 125 -41.33 -23.74 -18.51
CA ASP A 125 -42.66 -23.62 -17.88
C ASP A 125 -43.77 -23.97 -18.89
N ALA A 126 -43.68 -23.47 -20.12
CA ALA A 126 -44.65 -23.82 -21.17
C ALA A 126 -44.62 -25.33 -21.52
N ALA A 127 -43.44 -25.94 -21.56
CA ALA A 127 -43.30 -27.38 -21.82
C ALA A 127 -43.88 -28.23 -20.67
N VAL A 128 -43.64 -27.84 -19.42
CA VAL A 128 -44.21 -28.51 -18.24
C VAL A 128 -45.73 -28.41 -18.26
N ARG A 129 -46.31 -27.23 -18.49
CA ARG A 129 -47.77 -27.06 -18.58
C ARG A 129 -48.40 -27.94 -19.66
N LYS A 130 -47.75 -28.06 -20.82
CA LYS A 130 -48.21 -28.94 -21.91
C LYS A 130 -48.20 -30.41 -21.49
N LEU A 131 -47.13 -30.87 -20.84
CA LEU A 131 -47.04 -32.22 -20.30
C LEU A 131 -48.08 -32.50 -19.22
N GLU A 132 -48.34 -31.53 -18.34
CA GLU A 132 -49.38 -31.63 -17.31
C GLU A 132 -50.78 -31.75 -17.93
N GLU A 133 -51.06 -30.98 -18.99
CA GLU A 133 -52.33 -31.06 -19.73
C GLU A 133 -52.50 -32.41 -20.43
N GLU A 134 -51.47 -32.89 -21.11
CA GLU A 134 -51.47 -34.21 -21.77
C GLU A 134 -51.66 -35.34 -20.75
N ASN A 135 -50.96 -35.29 -19.62
CA ASN A 135 -51.12 -36.26 -18.54
C ASN A 135 -52.53 -36.25 -17.96
N LEU A 136 -53.11 -35.06 -17.75
CA LEU A 136 -54.48 -34.94 -17.26
C LEU A 136 -55.48 -35.53 -18.26
N GLU A 137 -55.27 -35.34 -19.56
CA GLU A 137 -56.12 -35.92 -20.60
C GLU A 137 -55.99 -37.45 -20.66
N HIS A 138 -54.77 -38.00 -20.60
CA HIS A 138 -54.55 -39.44 -20.49
C HIS A 138 -55.22 -40.03 -19.25
N MET A 139 -55.16 -39.34 -18.11
CA MET A 139 -55.84 -39.76 -16.88
C MET A 139 -57.36 -39.77 -17.03
N LYS A 140 -57.96 -38.78 -17.72
CA LYS A 140 -59.40 -38.80 -18.03
C LYS A 140 -59.76 -39.98 -18.91
N GLU A 141 -59.00 -40.25 -19.97
CA GLU A 141 -59.28 -41.35 -20.88
C GLU A 141 -59.16 -42.71 -20.20
N LEU A 142 -58.13 -42.89 -19.36
CA LEU A 142 -57.96 -44.11 -18.56
C LEU A 142 -59.17 -44.35 -17.63
N HIS A 143 -59.66 -43.30 -16.96
CA HIS A 143 -60.86 -43.40 -16.14
C HIS A 143 -62.09 -43.80 -16.96
N ARG A 144 -62.28 -43.24 -18.17
CA ARG A 144 -63.41 -43.58 -19.06
C ARG A 144 -63.36 -45.05 -19.51
N LEU A 145 -62.19 -45.54 -19.88
CA LEU A 145 -62.00 -46.95 -20.24
C LEU A 145 -62.27 -47.88 -19.04
N ASN A 146 -61.84 -47.48 -17.85
CA ASN A 146 -62.11 -48.23 -16.63
C ASN A 146 -63.63 -48.27 -16.31
N ASP A 147 -64.33 -47.15 -16.44
CA ASP A 147 -65.79 -47.10 -16.26
C ASP A 147 -66.52 -47.99 -17.27
N ALA A 148 -66.10 -47.98 -18.54
CA ALA A 148 -66.63 -48.87 -19.57
C ALA A 148 -66.34 -50.35 -19.24
N GLN A 149 -65.14 -50.67 -18.76
CA GLN A 149 -64.77 -52.02 -18.33
C GLN A 149 -65.63 -52.48 -17.14
N ILE A 150 -65.85 -51.61 -16.15
CA ILE A 150 -66.73 -51.90 -15.00
C ILE A 150 -68.16 -52.18 -15.47
N SER A 151 -68.67 -51.38 -16.42
CA SER A 151 -69.99 -51.58 -17.02
C SER A 151 -70.09 -52.92 -17.77
N CYS A 152 -69.09 -53.24 -18.60
CA CYS A 152 -69.01 -54.54 -19.28
C CYS A 152 -68.96 -55.70 -18.29
N ASN A 153 -68.13 -55.61 -17.24
CA ASN A 153 -68.04 -56.63 -16.20
C ASN A 153 -69.37 -56.78 -15.43
N MET A 154 -70.09 -55.68 -15.17
CA MET A 154 -71.41 -55.70 -14.53
C MET A 154 -72.46 -56.39 -15.41
N LEU A 155 -72.47 -56.09 -16.71
CA LEU A 155 -73.37 -56.74 -17.67
C LEU A 155 -73.05 -58.22 -17.83
N LEU A 156 -71.77 -58.59 -17.84
CA LEU A 156 -71.34 -59.99 -17.85
C LEU A 156 -71.85 -60.72 -16.60
N MET A 157 -71.67 -60.13 -15.42
CA MET A 157 -72.15 -60.70 -14.15
C MET A 157 -73.68 -60.84 -14.12
N GLN A 158 -74.43 -59.89 -14.70
CA GLN A 158 -75.89 -60.01 -14.83
C GLN A 158 -76.32 -61.09 -15.83
N ALA A 159 -75.56 -61.28 -16.91
CA ALA A 159 -75.79 -62.36 -17.87
C ALA A 159 -75.49 -63.73 -17.24
N GLU A 160 -74.41 -63.84 -16.48
CA GLU A 160 -74.04 -65.01 -15.70
C GLU A 160 -75.08 -65.33 -14.61
N ASP A 161 -75.63 -64.32 -13.91
CA ASP A 161 -76.72 -64.51 -12.93
C ASP A 161 -78.06 -64.91 -13.58
N LEU A 162 -78.25 -64.60 -14.88
CA LEU A 162 -79.38 -65.09 -15.69
C LEU A 162 -79.16 -66.53 -16.18
N GLU A 163 -77.92 -66.87 -16.52
CA GLU A 163 -77.50 -68.22 -16.94
C GLU A 163 -77.51 -69.20 -15.74
N GLU A 164 -77.17 -68.73 -14.55
CA GLU A 164 -77.21 -69.46 -13.28
C GLU A 164 -78.67 -69.63 -12.78
N LYS A 165 -79.57 -68.65 -12.99
CA LYS A 165 -81.00 -68.79 -12.69
C LYS A 165 -81.77 -69.77 -13.58
N LEU A 166 -81.20 -70.16 -14.72
CA LEU A 166 -81.79 -71.14 -15.65
C LEU A 166 -81.20 -72.55 -15.52
N SER A 167 -80.31 -72.80 -14.56
CA SER A 167 -79.63 -74.10 -14.44
C SER A 167 -79.51 -74.57 -12.98
N LEU A 168 -80.15 -75.71 -12.64
CA LEU A 168 -79.75 -76.60 -11.53
C LEU A 168 -79.36 -77.97 -12.13
N PRO A 169 -78.50 -78.76 -11.48
CA PRO A 169 -77.13 -79.00 -11.88
C PRO A 169 -76.96 -80.37 -12.54
N GLU A 170 -76.03 -80.52 -13.48
CA GLU A 170 -75.45 -81.84 -13.68
C GLU A 170 -73.99 -81.81 -14.14
N ARG A 171 -73.23 -82.69 -13.49
CA ARG A 171 -71.79 -82.94 -13.61
C ARG A 171 -71.46 -83.59 -14.95
N THR A 172 -70.21 -83.39 -15.41
CA THR A 172 -69.22 -84.42 -15.84
C THR A 172 -68.09 -83.70 -16.58
N ALA A 173 -66.87 -83.66 -16.03
CA ALA A 173 -65.76 -84.59 -16.30
C ALA A 173 -65.02 -84.32 -17.63
N GLU A 174 -63.87 -83.64 -17.46
CA GLU A 174 -62.54 -83.85 -18.07
C GLU A 174 -62.31 -83.92 -19.60
N VAL A 175 -61.04 -83.63 -19.94
CA VAL A 175 -60.31 -83.73 -21.23
C VAL A 175 -60.32 -82.43 -22.05
N GLY A 176 -59.21 -81.80 -22.43
CA GLY A 176 -57.78 -82.05 -22.27
C GLY A 176 -56.96 -81.20 -23.27
N ARG A 177 -55.75 -80.77 -22.85
CA ARG A 177 -54.59 -80.24 -23.65
C ARG A 177 -54.83 -78.89 -24.38
N GLU A 178 -53.88 -78.00 -24.66
CA GLU A 178 -52.42 -78.02 -24.92
C GLU A 178 -51.81 -76.67 -24.44
N GLN A 179 -50.74 -76.68 -23.63
CA GLN A 179 -49.36 -76.31 -24.02
C GLN A 179 -49.15 -75.05 -24.89
N HIS A 180 -48.66 -73.97 -24.26
CA HIS A 180 -47.50 -73.25 -24.78
C HIS A 180 -46.67 -72.67 -23.62
N GLN A 181 -45.55 -73.34 -23.35
CA GLN A 181 -44.37 -72.73 -22.75
C GLN A 181 -43.63 -71.98 -23.86
N GLN A 182 -43.14 -70.78 -23.58
CA GLN A 182 -41.81 -70.39 -24.05
C GLN A 182 -41.23 -69.33 -23.11
N SER A 183 -40.25 -69.80 -22.34
CA SER A 183 -39.22 -69.02 -21.68
C SER A 183 -37.95 -69.10 -22.54
N GLY A 184 -37.08 -68.09 -22.39
CA GLY A 184 -35.70 -68.06 -22.90
C GLY A 184 -35.55 -67.26 -24.19
N GLU A 185 -34.50 -66.48 -24.42
CA GLU A 185 -33.26 -66.23 -23.68
C GLU A 185 -32.44 -65.21 -24.52
N LEU A 186 -31.46 -64.53 -23.89
CA LEU A 186 -30.23 -63.97 -24.50
C LEU A 186 -30.37 -62.73 -25.42
N GLU A 187 -29.49 -61.72 -25.46
CA GLU A 187 -28.03 -61.65 -25.22
C GLU A 187 -27.61 -60.30 -24.60
N GLU A 188 -26.56 -60.34 -23.77
CA GLU A 188 -25.59 -59.26 -23.57
C GLU A 188 -24.64 -59.19 -24.79
N ASP A 189 -24.30 -57.98 -25.25
CA ASP A 189 -22.95 -57.55 -25.69
C ASP A 189 -23.06 -56.08 -26.14
N GLU A 190 -22.44 -55.11 -25.47
CA GLU A 190 -21.03 -54.68 -25.53
C GLU A 190 -20.71 -53.73 -26.71
N ILE A 191 -20.06 -52.61 -26.35
CA ILE A 191 -19.17 -51.72 -27.15
C ILE A 191 -19.75 -50.43 -27.80
N ASP A 192 -19.54 -49.34 -27.04
CA ASP A 192 -18.80 -48.10 -27.36
C ASP A 192 -19.27 -47.14 -28.47
N HIS A 193 -19.60 -45.89 -28.07
CA HIS A 193 -19.06 -44.68 -28.68
C HIS A 193 -19.16 -43.47 -27.70
N SER A 194 -18.04 -43.20 -27.04
CA SER A 194 -17.51 -41.87 -26.68
C SER A 194 -18.34 -40.63 -27.08
N CYS A 195 -18.86 -39.90 -26.07
CA CYS A 195 -18.82 -38.43 -26.05
C CYS A 195 -18.84 -37.90 -24.61
N LYS A 196 -17.78 -37.18 -24.28
CA LYS A 196 -17.39 -36.63 -22.97
C LYS A 196 -18.45 -35.68 -22.38
N PRO A 197 -18.75 -35.74 -21.07
CA PRO A 197 -19.13 -34.56 -20.30
C PRO A 197 -17.86 -33.97 -19.67
N SER A 198 -17.33 -32.89 -20.23
CA SER A 198 -16.31 -32.09 -19.56
C SER A 198 -16.99 -31.21 -18.50
N SER A 199 -17.09 -31.72 -17.28
CA SER A 199 -17.34 -30.92 -16.09
C SER A 199 -16.00 -30.52 -15.46
N PRO A 200 -15.75 -29.23 -15.17
CA PRO A 200 -14.80 -28.85 -14.13
C PRO A 200 -15.58 -28.29 -12.94
N THR A 201 -16.17 -29.16 -12.11
CA THR A 201 -16.88 -28.75 -10.87
C THR A 201 -16.11 -29.11 -9.60
N HIS A 202 -14.77 -29.09 -9.65
CA HIS A 202 -13.94 -29.37 -8.46
C HIS A 202 -13.13 -28.19 -7.92
N HIS A 203 -13.38 -26.95 -8.36
CA HIS A 203 -12.62 -25.79 -7.86
C HIS A 203 -13.37 -24.81 -6.96
N LEU A 204 -14.66 -25.04 -6.66
CA LEU A 204 -15.46 -24.09 -5.86
C LEU A 204 -15.68 -24.51 -4.40
N SER A 205 -15.38 -25.76 -4.05
CA SER A 205 -15.52 -26.23 -2.66
C SER A 205 -14.42 -25.70 -1.71
N THR A 206 -13.35 -25.10 -2.24
CA THR A 206 -12.23 -24.57 -1.45
C THR A 206 -12.36 -23.07 -1.14
N LEU A 207 -13.32 -22.36 -1.74
CA LEU A 207 -13.46 -20.90 -1.58
C LEU A 207 -14.59 -20.45 -0.63
N LEU A 208 -15.45 -21.35 -0.17
CA LEU A 208 -16.63 -21.01 0.62
C LEU A 208 -16.87 -21.94 1.82
N SER A 209 -15.82 -22.24 2.59
CA SER A 209 -15.99 -22.73 3.97
C SER A 209 -15.45 -21.69 4.94
N GLY A 210 -16.26 -20.66 5.18
CA GLY A 210 -16.10 -19.76 6.32
C GLY A 210 -16.59 -20.46 7.58
N SER A 211 -15.75 -21.33 8.16
CA SER A 211 -15.93 -21.82 9.52
C SER A 211 -15.15 -20.92 10.46
N GLN A 212 -15.89 -20.18 11.29
CA GLN A 212 -15.37 -19.36 12.38
C GLN A 212 -14.98 -20.27 13.55
N SER A 213 -13.76 -20.81 13.53
CA SER A 213 -13.19 -21.51 14.69
C SER A 213 -11.66 -21.34 14.69
N ASP A 214 -11.14 -20.71 15.75
CA ASP A 214 -9.75 -20.72 16.20
C ASP A 214 -8.66 -20.10 15.29
N LEU A 215 -8.56 -18.76 15.37
CA LEU A 215 -7.35 -18.00 15.05
C LEU A 215 -6.26 -18.22 16.12
N ARG A 216 -5.79 -19.46 16.28
CA ARG A 216 -4.58 -19.74 17.06
C ARG A 216 -3.77 -20.90 16.52
N GLU A 217 -3.58 -20.98 15.21
CA GLU A 217 -2.56 -21.88 14.66
C GLU A 217 -1.95 -21.33 13.35
N SER A 218 -0.70 -20.91 13.49
CA SER A 218 0.36 -21.01 12.49
C SER A 218 0.14 -20.28 11.15
N LEU A 219 0.56 -19.01 11.11
CA LEU A 219 0.97 -18.29 9.89
C LEU A 219 2.18 -19.00 9.25
N HIS A 220 1.97 -20.17 8.64
CA HIS A 220 2.97 -20.74 7.74
C HIS A 220 2.82 -20.04 6.40
N LEU A 221 3.61 -18.98 6.21
CA LEU A 221 3.75 -18.36 4.90
C LEU A 221 4.31 -19.43 3.95
N GLY A 222 3.52 -19.84 2.96
CA GLY A 222 3.95 -20.83 1.96
C GLY A 222 4.90 -20.21 0.93
N LEU A 223 4.67 -20.49 -0.36
CA LEU A 223 5.40 -20.02 -1.56
C LEU A 223 5.74 -18.51 -1.66
N LEU A 224 5.27 -17.69 -0.72
CA LEU A 224 5.55 -16.27 -0.58
C LEU A 224 6.82 -15.97 0.25
N GLU A 225 7.45 -16.96 0.89
CA GLU A 225 8.69 -16.78 1.67
C GLU A 225 9.93 -16.44 0.81
N GLN A 226 9.87 -16.63 -0.51
CA GLN A 226 11.06 -16.51 -1.38
C GLN A 226 11.10 -15.24 -2.25
N LYS A 227 10.20 -14.28 -2.04
CA LYS A 227 10.26 -12.98 -2.74
C LYS A 227 10.48 -11.82 -1.78
N LEU A 228 11.54 -11.90 -0.98
CA LEU A 228 12.16 -10.72 -0.40
C LEU A 228 12.83 -9.93 -1.54
N LEU A 229 12.19 -8.83 -1.94
CA LEU A 229 12.81 -7.81 -2.78
C LEU A 229 14.03 -7.24 -2.04
N CYS A 230 15.22 -7.73 -2.39
CA CYS A 230 16.47 -7.16 -1.91
C CYS A 230 16.81 -5.95 -2.77
N VAL A 231 16.60 -4.75 -2.25
CA VAL A 231 17.02 -3.52 -2.94
C VAL A 231 18.47 -3.25 -2.55
N VAL A 232 19.39 -3.52 -3.47
CA VAL A 232 20.79 -3.07 -3.34
C VAL A 232 20.85 -1.63 -3.85
N GLY A 233 20.90 -0.68 -2.91
CA GLY A 233 21.12 0.73 -3.22
C GLY A 233 22.61 1.05 -3.17
N GLN A 234 23.11 1.76 -4.19
CA GLN A 234 24.45 2.35 -4.16
C GLN A 234 24.34 3.76 -3.56
N ALA A 235 24.99 4.00 -2.43
CA ALA A 235 25.02 5.32 -1.81
C ALA A 235 25.91 6.27 -2.63
N MET A 236 25.35 7.39 -3.07
CA MET A 236 26.06 8.47 -3.76
C MET A 236 26.34 9.61 -2.77
N PRO A 237 27.56 10.18 -2.74
CA PRO A 237 27.85 11.38 -1.97
C PRO A 237 26.99 12.56 -2.46
N LEU A 238 26.53 13.40 -1.53
CA LEU A 238 25.72 14.60 -1.85
C LEU A 238 26.55 15.73 -2.50
N SER A 239 27.86 15.56 -2.64
CA SER A 239 28.78 16.50 -3.27
C SER A 239 29.67 15.79 -4.31
N PRO A 240 29.92 16.40 -5.48
CA PRO A 240 30.86 15.86 -6.45
C PRO A 240 32.26 15.78 -5.86
N LEU A 241 32.97 14.69 -6.14
CA LEU A 241 34.34 14.45 -5.66
C LEU A 241 35.25 15.57 -6.21
N PRO A 242 36.04 16.25 -5.35
CA PRO A 242 36.97 17.28 -5.82
C PRO A 242 38.00 16.65 -6.76
N SER A 243 38.19 17.28 -7.92
CA SER A 243 39.06 16.80 -9.01
C SER A 243 40.56 16.92 -8.69
N ASP A 244 40.92 17.63 -7.62
CA ASP A 244 42.30 17.93 -7.27
C ASP A 244 42.83 17.02 -6.15
N PRO A 245 44.01 16.41 -6.32
CA PRO A 245 44.58 15.48 -5.35
C PRO A 245 44.97 16.13 -4.01
N GLU A 246 45.10 17.46 -3.96
CA GLU A 246 45.45 18.20 -2.72
C GLU A 246 44.26 18.33 -1.75
N ASP A 247 43.03 18.30 -2.24
CA ASP A 247 41.82 18.36 -1.39
C ASP A 247 41.51 17.02 -0.72
N LEU A 248 42.01 15.91 -1.29
CA LEU A 248 41.82 14.57 -0.77
C LEU A 248 42.61 14.32 0.52
N ASP A 249 43.78 14.96 0.66
CA ASP A 249 44.62 14.81 1.86
C ASP A 249 44.16 15.71 3.03
N LYS A 250 43.51 16.85 2.74
CA LYS A 250 42.81 17.64 3.77
C LYS A 250 41.61 16.89 4.37
N LEU A 251 40.87 16.14 3.55
CA LEU A 251 39.73 15.32 4.00
C LEU A 251 40.16 14.10 4.83
N LYS A 252 41.33 13.52 4.55
CA LYS A 252 41.93 12.46 5.38
C LYS A 252 42.39 12.97 6.74
N GLN A 253 42.98 14.18 6.80
CA GLN A 253 43.44 14.77 8.07
C GLN A 253 42.28 15.18 9.00
N LEU A 254 41.10 15.49 8.45
CA LEU A 254 39.89 15.79 9.24
C LEU A 254 39.15 14.54 9.77
N GLY A 255 39.67 13.33 9.52
CA GLY A 255 39.04 12.08 9.97
C GLY A 255 37.72 11.75 9.27
N GLN A 256 37.38 12.42 8.17
CA GLN A 256 36.08 12.29 7.49
C GLN A 256 36.03 11.12 6.49
N ILE A 257 37.17 10.52 6.13
CA ILE A 257 37.20 9.37 5.22
C ILE A 257 38.08 8.27 5.81
N GLN A 258 37.45 7.32 6.50
CA GLN A 258 38.06 6.01 6.70
C GLN A 258 37.75 5.20 5.45
N VAL A 259 38.69 5.16 4.50
CA VAL A 259 38.65 4.21 3.38
C VAL A 259 38.94 2.83 3.96
N GLN A 260 37.92 2.20 4.51
CA GLN A 260 37.84 0.75 4.52
C GLN A 260 36.65 0.37 3.65
N ASP A 261 36.90 -0.62 2.79
CA ASP A 261 36.02 -1.11 1.74
C ASP A 261 34.55 -1.10 2.17
N GLY A 262 33.73 -0.48 1.32
CA GLY A 262 32.34 -0.12 1.54
C GLY A 262 31.39 -1.32 1.68
N ILE A 263 31.62 -2.16 2.68
CA ILE A 263 30.68 -3.18 3.14
C ILE A 263 30.20 -2.73 4.52
N LEU A 264 29.20 -1.86 4.51
CA LEU A 264 28.48 -1.48 5.71
C LEU A 264 27.63 -2.69 6.16
N THR A 265 28.17 -3.52 7.04
CA THR A 265 27.43 -4.65 7.62
C THR A 265 26.43 -4.14 8.66
N THR A 266 25.28 -4.82 8.77
CA THR A 266 24.17 -4.54 9.70
C THR A 266 24.65 -4.38 11.16
N ASN A 267 25.78 -4.99 11.50
CA ASN A 267 26.42 -4.90 12.82
C ASN A 267 26.97 -3.49 13.14
N ILE A 268 27.30 -2.67 12.14
CA ILE A 268 27.81 -1.30 12.33
C ILE A 268 26.66 -0.34 12.68
N ILE A 269 25.49 -0.55 12.08
CA ILE A 269 24.29 0.27 12.35
C ILE A 269 23.79 0.02 13.77
N ASN A 270 23.70 -1.24 14.20
CA ASN A 270 23.19 -1.58 15.53
C ASN A 270 24.07 -1.08 16.68
N LYS A 271 25.38 -0.91 16.47
CA LYS A 271 26.31 -0.36 17.47
C LYS A 271 26.18 1.15 17.70
N LYS A 272 25.56 1.90 16.79
CA LYS A 272 25.40 3.35 16.92
C LYS A 272 24.09 3.78 17.57
N PHE A 273 23.16 2.86 17.77
CA PHE A 273 21.82 3.16 18.30
C PHE A 273 21.48 2.36 19.58
N GLN A 274 22.49 1.86 20.29
CA GLN A 274 22.43 1.48 21.71
C GLN A 274 23.17 2.53 22.54
#